data_AF-A0A946DE19-F1
#
_entry.id   AF-A0A946DE19-F1
#
_cell.length_a   1.000
_cell.length_b   1.000
_cell.length_c   1.000
_cell.angle_alpha   90.00
_cell.angle_beta   90.00
_cell.angle_gamma   90.00
#
_symmetry.space_group_name_H-M   'P 1'
#
loop_
_entity.id
_entity.type
_entity.pdbx_description
1 polymer ?
#
loop_
_entity_poly.entity_id
_entity_poly.type
_entity_poly.pdbx_seq_one_letter_code
_entity_poly.pdbx_strand_id
1 'polypeptide(L)'
;MAIKTGGRVAGTPNKRTQDIVEKLDSFKCDPIEGMVRIAQEAEKTENLSLAGQMYKELAQYVAPKRKAIELDVNNKGDWKDGLTERDLECFSDDQLQKLIYETQSAVEEFKKINEEITDGR
;
A
#
# COMPACT_ATOMS: atom_id res chain seq x y z
N MET A 1 -35.18 34.99 -17.51
CA MET A 1 -34.10 34.20 -16.88
C MET A 1 -33.30 33.54 -17.99
N ALA A 2 -32.02 33.87 -18.16
CA ALA A 2 -31.18 33.27 -19.19
C ALA A 2 -30.62 31.92 -18.70
N ILE A 3 -31.02 30.82 -19.34
CA ILE A 3 -30.53 29.48 -19.02
C ILE A 3 -29.14 29.34 -19.65
N LYS A 4 -28.11 29.16 -18.83
CA LYS A 4 -26.72 28.98 -19.28
C LYS A 4 -26.59 27.58 -19.91
N THR A 5 -26.55 27.48 -21.23
CA THR A 5 -26.52 26.21 -21.98
C THR A 5 -25.10 25.71 -22.34
N GLY A 6 -24.05 26.40 -21.87
CA GLY A 6 -22.66 26.21 -22.36
C GLY A 6 -21.71 25.46 -21.42
N GLY A 7 -22.15 24.42 -20.72
CA GLY A 7 -21.29 23.62 -19.85
C GLY A 7 -20.64 22.44 -20.57
N ARG A 8 -19.41 22.07 -20.18
CA ARG A 8 -18.80 20.79 -20.61
C ARG A 8 -19.66 19.64 -20.11
N VAL A 9 -20.07 18.74 -21.00
CA VAL A 9 -20.80 17.52 -20.62
C VAL A 9 -19.92 16.68 -19.70
N ALA A 10 -20.44 16.36 -18.52
CA ALA A 10 -19.75 15.51 -17.57
C ALA A 10 -19.51 14.13 -18.19
N GLY A 11 -18.29 13.63 -18.09
CA GLY A 11 -17.88 12.36 -18.70
C GLY A 11 -17.26 12.48 -20.09
N THR A 12 -17.33 13.62 -20.78
CA THR A 12 -16.57 13.80 -22.03
C THR A 12 -15.07 13.82 -21.73
N PRO A 13 -14.28 12.85 -22.27
CA PRO A 13 -12.83 12.85 -22.12
C PRO A 13 -12.22 14.12 -22.68
N ASN A 14 -11.10 14.56 -22.10
CA ASN A 14 -10.37 15.68 -22.66
C ASN A 14 -9.82 15.27 -24.03
N LYS A 15 -10.00 16.12 -25.06
CA LYS A 15 -9.53 15.84 -26.43
C LYS A 15 -8.05 15.41 -26.47
N ARG A 16 -7.21 16.04 -25.65
CA ARG A 16 -5.78 15.68 -25.54
C ARG A 16 -5.55 14.26 -25.02
N THR A 17 -6.40 13.78 -24.10
CA THR A 17 -6.35 12.41 -23.59
C THR A 17 -6.76 11.42 -24.67
N GLN A 18 -7.77 11.77 -25.47
CA GLN A 18 -8.22 10.94 -26.58
C GLN A 18 -7.15 10.79 -27.67
N ASP A 19 -6.49 11.89 -28.06
CA ASP A 19 -5.39 11.86 -29.04
C ASP A 19 -4.22 10.96 -28.59
N ILE A 20 -3.95 10.88 -27.28
CA ILE A 20 -2.90 10.01 -26.72
C ILE A 20 -3.32 8.55 -26.78
N VAL A 21 -4.57 8.24 -26.43
CA VAL A 21 -5.12 6.87 -26.50
C VAL A 21 -5.11 6.37 -27.94
N GLU A 22 -5.57 7.18 -28.90
CA GLU A 22 -5.56 6.81 -30.32
C GLU A 22 -4.14 6.55 -30.86
N LYS A 23 -3.14 7.31 -30.40
CA LYS A 23 -1.74 7.06 -30.73
C LYS A 23 -1.21 5.76 -30.12
N LEU A 24 -1.53 5.50 -28.85
CA LEU A 24 -1.12 4.26 -28.18
C LEU A 24 -1.74 3.02 -28.86
N ASP A 25 -3.02 3.11 -29.23
CA ASP A 25 -3.73 2.07 -29.98
C ASP A 25 -3.11 1.86 -31.37
N SER A 26 -2.74 2.94 -32.06
CA SER A 26 -2.06 2.88 -33.35
C SER A 26 -0.72 2.14 -33.26
N PHE A 27 -0.01 2.27 -32.14
CA PHE A 27 1.24 1.56 -31.87
C PHE A 27 1.04 0.16 -31.26
N LYS A 28 -0.20 -0.26 -30.98
CA LYS A 28 -0.53 -1.48 -30.22
C LYS A 28 0.28 -1.59 -28.93
N CYS A 29 0.52 -0.45 -28.28
CA CYS A 29 1.33 -0.36 -27.09
C CYS A 29 0.41 -0.37 -25.87
N ASP A 30 0.50 -1.41 -25.05
CA ASP A 30 -0.07 -1.42 -23.71
C ASP A 30 0.97 -0.90 -22.71
N PRO A 31 0.77 0.31 -22.13
CA PRO A 31 1.71 0.87 -21.17
C PRO A 31 1.86 0.05 -19.90
N ILE A 32 0.80 -0.64 -19.46
CA ILE A 32 0.83 -1.49 -18.26
C ILE A 32 1.70 -2.71 -18.52
N GLU A 33 1.51 -3.35 -19.67
CA GLU A 33 2.34 -4.48 -20.08
C GLU A 33 3.81 -4.07 -20.22
N GLY A 34 4.07 -2.90 -20.82
CA GLY A 34 5.41 -2.33 -20.94
C GLY A 34 6.10 -2.13 -19.59
N MET A 35 5.37 -1.60 -18.61
CA MET A 35 5.86 -1.45 -17.24
C MET A 35 6.22 -2.78 -16.58
N VAL A 36 5.40 -3.81 -16.75
CA VAL A 36 5.69 -5.15 -16.20
C VAL A 36 6.98 -5.71 -16.79
N ARG A 37 7.17 -5.59 -18.12
CA ARG A 37 8.40 -6.05 -18.78
C ARG A 37 9.63 -5.31 -18.26
N ILE A 38 9.56 -3.99 -18.10
CA ILE A 38 10.67 -3.18 -17.56
C ILE A 38 10.97 -3.58 -16.12
N ALA A 39 9.95 -3.78 -15.28
CA ALA A 39 10.12 -4.19 -13.89
C ALA A 39 10.88 -5.53 -13.80
N GLN A 40 10.47 -6.52 -14.59
CA GLN A 40 11.10 -7.84 -14.62
C GLN A 40 12.54 -7.79 -15.14
N GLU A 41 12.80 -7.01 -16.19
CA GLU A 41 14.16 -6.87 -16.75
C GLU A 41 15.10 -6.15 -15.77
N ALA A 42 14.59 -5.11 -15.11
CA ALA A 42 15.33 -4.37 -14.08
C ALA A 42 15.65 -5.25 -12.86
N GLU A 43 14.73 -6.12 -12.46
CA GLU A 43 14.93 -7.09 -11.38
C GLU A 43 16.02 -8.12 -11.73
N LYS A 44 16.02 -8.66 -12.96
CA LYS A 44 17.08 -9.55 -13.46
C LYS A 44 18.45 -8.88 -13.54
N THR A 45 18.48 -7.59 -13.84
CA THR A 45 19.72 -6.81 -13.98
C THR A 45 20.16 -6.21 -12.63
N GLU A 46 19.52 -6.60 -11.52
CA GLU A 46 19.77 -6.11 -10.15
C GLU A 46 19.60 -4.58 -9.98
N ASN A 47 18.91 -3.92 -10.91
CA ASN A 47 18.52 -2.51 -10.75
C ASN A 47 17.22 -2.41 -9.95
N LEU A 48 17.34 -2.68 -8.65
CA LEU A 48 16.21 -2.71 -7.72
C LEU A 48 15.51 -1.36 -7.58
N SER A 49 16.23 -0.24 -7.83
CA SER A 49 15.63 1.10 -7.80
C SER A 49 14.58 1.26 -8.89
N LEU A 50 14.92 0.92 -10.13
CA LEU A 50 13.99 0.98 -11.27
C LEU A 50 12.86 -0.04 -11.11
N ALA A 51 13.18 -1.27 -10.72
CA ALA A 51 12.19 -2.31 -10.48
C ALA A 51 11.16 -1.88 -9.41
N GLY A 52 11.66 -1.35 -8.28
CA GLY A 52 10.81 -0.85 -7.18
C GLY A 52 9.91 0.31 -7.61
N GLN A 53 10.39 1.22 -8.46
CA GLN A 53 9.56 2.31 -9.00
C GLN A 53 8.42 1.77 -9.87
N MET A 54 8.69 0.81 -10.76
CA MET A 54 7.66 0.22 -11.62
C MET A 54 6.62 -0.55 -10.80
N TYR A 55 7.07 -1.41 -9.87
CA TYR A 55 6.17 -2.16 -9.01
C TYR A 55 5.33 -1.27 -8.09
N LYS A 56 5.89 -0.15 -7.60
CA LYS A 56 5.14 0.83 -6.81
C LYS A 56 3.96 1.42 -7.57
N GLU A 57 4.15 1.78 -8.83
CA GLU A 57 3.06 2.32 -9.67
C GLU A 57 2.03 1.23 -10.02
N LEU A 58 2.48 0.02 -10.36
CA LEU A 58 1.60 -1.13 -10.62
C LEU A 58 0.74 -1.50 -9.40
N ALA A 59 1.30 -1.47 -8.19
CA ALA A 59 0.59 -1.78 -6.96
C ALA A 59 -0.63 -0.88 -6.70
N GLN A 60 -0.65 0.35 -7.25
CA GLN A 60 -1.78 1.27 -7.11
C GLN A 60 -3.04 0.78 -7.82
N TYR A 61 -2.89 -0.07 -8.85
CA TYR A 61 -4.01 -0.68 -9.56
C TYR A 61 -4.51 -1.97 -8.91
N VAL A 62 -3.72 -2.57 -8.01
CA VAL A 62 -4.10 -3.79 -7.28
C VAL A 62 -5.03 -3.47 -6.12
N ALA A 63 -4.73 -2.41 -5.37
CA ALA A 63 -5.53 -2.02 -4.20
C ALA A 63 -5.62 -0.50 -4.05
N PRO A 64 -6.81 0.05 -3.73
CA PRO A 64 -6.96 1.47 -3.47
C PRO A 64 -6.17 1.88 -2.22
N LYS A 65 -5.47 3.02 -2.30
CA LYS A 65 -4.81 3.61 -1.13
C LYS A 65 -5.87 3.91 -0.08
N ARG A 66 -5.64 3.44 1.15
CA ARG A 66 -6.53 3.72 2.29
C ARG A 66 -6.61 5.24 2.46
N LYS A 67 -7.83 5.76 2.56
CA LYS A 67 -8.03 7.17 2.92
C LYS A 67 -7.52 7.38 4.34
N ALA A 68 -6.91 8.54 4.57
CA ALA A 68 -6.61 8.95 5.93
C ALA A 68 -7.91 9.01 6.74
N ILE A 69 -7.89 8.45 7.94
CA ILE A 69 -8.98 8.63 8.91
C ILE A 69 -8.63 9.89 9.68
N GLU A 70 -9.51 10.90 9.59
CA GLU A 70 -9.40 12.08 10.44
C GLU A 70 -9.78 11.68 11.87
N LEU A 71 -8.80 11.68 12.78
CA LEU A 71 -9.04 11.51 14.21
C LEU A 71 -9.49 12.87 14.75
N ASP A 72 -10.79 13.03 14.98
CA ASP A 72 -11.30 14.20 15.69
C ASP A 72 -11.07 14.02 17.20
N VAL A 73 -9.97 14.60 17.70
CA VAL A 73 -9.58 14.55 19.11
C VAL A 73 -10.57 15.29 20.03
N ASN A 74 -11.40 16.18 19.47
CA ASN A 74 -12.39 16.95 20.23
C ASN A 74 -13.80 16.35 20.18
N ASN A 75 -14.03 15.36 19.33
CA ASN A 75 -15.24 14.56 19.37
C ASN A 75 -15.15 13.62 20.58
N LYS A 76 -15.59 14.12 21.74
CA LYS A 76 -16.05 13.25 22.83
C LYS A 76 -17.32 12.58 22.31
N GLY A 77 -17.15 11.56 21.46
CA GLY A 77 -18.22 10.69 21.05
C GLY A 77 -18.94 10.26 22.32
N ASP A 78 -20.22 10.55 22.40
CA ASP A 78 -21.08 9.98 23.42
C ASP A 78 -21.09 8.47 23.10
N TRP A 79 -20.20 7.71 23.74
CA TRP A 79 -20.05 6.26 23.57
C TRP A 79 -21.28 5.57 24.18
N LYS A 80 -22.45 5.79 23.56
CA LYS A 80 -23.75 5.23 23.98
C LYS A 80 -23.91 3.78 23.54
N ASP A 81 -23.15 3.35 22.54
CA ASP A 81 -23.01 1.95 22.18
C ASP A 81 -21.62 1.52 22.66
N GLY A 82 -21.57 1.02 23.88
CA GLY A 82 -20.35 0.50 24.48
C GLY A 82 -19.73 -0.57 23.59
N LEU A 83 -18.39 -0.63 23.56
CA LEU A 83 -17.69 -1.85 23.20
C LEU A 83 -18.33 -2.98 24.01
N THR A 84 -19.00 -3.90 23.35
CA THR A 84 -19.38 -5.14 24.03
C THR A 84 -18.09 -5.90 24.29
N GLU A 85 -17.97 -6.54 25.45
CA GLU A 85 -16.80 -7.34 25.83
C GLU A 85 -16.39 -8.39 24.76
N ARG A 86 -17.29 -8.70 23.81
CA ARG A 86 -17.02 -9.56 22.65
C ARG A 86 -16.00 -9.01 21.64
N ASP A 87 -15.77 -7.69 21.59
CA ASP A 87 -14.82 -7.10 20.62
C ASP A 87 -13.36 -7.08 21.14
N LEU A 88 -13.15 -7.32 22.45
CA LEU A 88 -11.81 -7.49 23.03
C LEU A 88 -11.30 -8.93 22.95
N GLU A 89 -12.13 -9.89 22.57
CA GLU A 89 -11.75 -11.30 22.37
C GLU A 89 -11.33 -11.57 20.93
N CYS A 90 -10.25 -10.93 20.45
CA CYS A 90 -9.65 -11.31 19.16
C CYS A 90 -8.14 -11.57 19.18
N PHE A 91 -7.54 -11.65 20.36
CA PHE A 91 -6.36 -12.47 20.56
C PHE A 91 -6.63 -13.29 21.81
N SER A 92 -6.77 -14.62 21.69
CA SER A 92 -6.78 -15.45 22.88
C SER A 92 -5.49 -15.18 23.66
N ASP A 93 -5.55 -15.14 24.99
CA ASP A 93 -4.38 -14.89 25.83
C ASP A 93 -3.21 -15.83 25.45
N ASP A 94 -3.52 -17.04 25.00
CA ASP A 94 -2.55 -18.00 24.44
C ASP A 94 -1.74 -17.46 23.25
N GLN A 95 -2.36 -16.71 22.32
CA GLN A 95 -1.65 -16.13 21.16
C GLN A 95 -0.74 -14.99 21.58
N LEU A 96 -1.18 -14.16 22.52
CA LEU A 96 -0.35 -13.08 23.07
C LEU A 96 0.83 -13.66 23.85
N GLN A 97 0.59 -14.69 24.65
CA GLN A 97 1.63 -15.34 25.44
C GLN A 97 2.65 -16.08 24.55
N LYS A 98 2.19 -16.69 23.45
CA LYS A 98 3.07 -17.28 22.43
C LYS A 98 3.92 -16.23 21.72
N LEU A 99 3.34 -15.10 21.31
CA LEU A 99 4.06 -14.02 20.66
C LEU A 99 5.10 -13.38 21.60
N ILE A 100 4.74 -13.19 22.87
CA ILE A 100 5.67 -12.68 23.91
C ILE A 100 6.83 -13.67 24.12
N TYR A 101 6.55 -14.97 24.15
CA TYR A 101 7.60 -15.97 24.32
C TYR A 101 8.56 -16.06 23.11
N GLU A 102 8.02 -16.06 21.90
CA GLU A 102 8.83 -16.09 20.66
C GLU A 102 9.73 -14.85 20.55
N THR A 103 9.22 -13.67 20.91
CA THR A 103 10.02 -12.45 20.91
C THR A 103 11.13 -12.47 21.97
N GLN A 104 10.87 -13.03 23.16
CA GLN A 104 11.90 -13.17 24.19
C GLN A 104 12.99 -14.16 23.78
N SER A 105 12.64 -15.29 23.18
CA SER A 105 13.61 -16.29 22.70
C SER A 105 14.55 -15.69 21.65
N ALA A 106 14.00 -14.96 20.67
CA ALA A 106 14.80 -14.31 19.63
C ALA A 106 15.78 -13.28 20.22
N VAL A 107 15.36 -12.50 21.21
CA VAL A 107 16.24 -11.53 21.89
C VAL A 107 17.41 -12.22 22.60
N GLU A 108 17.16 -13.36 23.25
CA GLU A 108 18.22 -14.12 23.93
C GLU A 108 19.18 -14.80 22.95
N GLU A 109 18.71 -15.29 21.81
CA GLU A 109 19.57 -15.80 20.73
C GLU A 109 20.50 -14.72 20.18
N PHE A 110 19.97 -13.51 19.93
CA PHE A 110 20.78 -12.37 19.49
C PHE A 110 21.84 -11.96 20.52
N LYS A 111 21.55 -12.05 21.82
CA LYS A 111 22.54 -11.77 22.88
C LYS A 111 23.68 -12.78 22.87
N LYS A 112 23.39 -14.08 22.77
CA LYS A 112 24.41 -15.14 22.71
C LYS A 112 25.34 -14.98 21.51
N ILE A 113 24.77 -14.69 20.34
CA ILE A 113 25.56 -14.45 19.11
C ILE A 113 26.49 -13.24 19.32
N ASN A 114 26.00 -12.16 19.93
CA ASN A 114 26.85 -11.00 20.22
C ASN A 114 27.95 -11.33 21.24
N GLU A 115 27.67 -12.10 22.28
CA GLU A 115 28.67 -12.52 23.28
C GLU A 115 29.77 -13.40 22.66
N GLU A 116 29.42 -14.35 21.79
CA GLU A 116 30.38 -15.19 21.05
C GLU A 116 31.27 -14.36 20.10
N ILE A 117 30.71 -13.31 19.47
CA ILE A 117 31.47 -12.38 18.64
C ILE A 117 32.44 -11.54 19.49
N THR A 118 32.07 -11.20 20.73
CA THR A 118 32.92 -10.37 21.60
C THR A 118 34.04 -11.14 22.32
N ASP A 119 33.86 -12.43 22.62
CA ASP A 119 34.88 -13.26 23.29
C ASP A 119 35.95 -13.83 22.33
N GLY A 120 35.73 -13.73 21.01
CA GLY A 120 36.65 -14.17 19.97
C GLY A 120 37.69 -13.14 19.51
N ARG A 121 37.88 -12.02 20.23
CA ARG A 121 38.79 -10.92 19.86
C ARG A 121 39.79 -10.56 20.94
#